data_AF-A0A1N7LR48-F1
#
_entry.id   AF-A0A1N7LR48-F1
#
_cell.length_a   1.000
_cell.length_b   1.000
_cell.length_c   1.000
_cell.angle_alpha   90.00
_cell.angle_beta   90.00
_cell.angle_gamma   90.00
#
_symmetry.space_group_name_H-M   'P 1'
#
loop_
_entity.id
_entity.type
_entity.pdbx_description
1 polymer ?
#
loop_
_entity_poly.entity_id
_entity_poly.type
_entity_poly.pdbx_seq_one_letter_code
_entity_poly.pdbx_strand_id
1 'polypeptide(L)'
;MAARRVMARQAFETLTRGYDGAARGRRTEGWRAPGSSADTEIGVAGALLRDRMRDLVRNNPHAAKAVAVLVNNIIGAGIRLDAASETAWYLAASPNQIDTIEYAYLEGQQGAYIETRNGFDVDGVEIKCRLDFGAKAIDWRGLYKNPGA
;
A
#
# COMPACT_ATOMS: atom_id res chain seq x y z
N MET A 1 -54.96 29.58 -19.46
CA MET A 1 -54.72 29.25 -18.02
C MET A 1 -54.10 27.85 -17.80
N ALA A 2 -54.37 26.84 -18.63
CA ALA A 2 -53.82 25.49 -18.48
C ALA A 2 -52.32 25.36 -18.83
N ALA A 3 -51.86 25.97 -19.93
CA ALA A 3 -50.46 25.89 -20.38
C ALA A 3 -49.45 26.41 -19.35
N ARG A 4 -49.79 27.50 -18.63
CA ARG A 4 -48.95 28.07 -17.55
C ARG A 4 -48.77 27.10 -16.37
N ARG A 5 -49.77 26.26 -16.11
CA ARG A 5 -49.75 25.26 -15.04
C ARG A 5 -48.92 24.03 -15.42
N VAL A 6 -48.96 23.63 -16.70
CA VAL A 6 -48.15 22.53 -17.24
C VAL A 6 -46.67 22.93 -17.28
N MET A 7 -46.37 24.15 -17.75
CA MET A 7 -45.00 24.71 -17.73
C MET A 7 -44.47 24.83 -16.30
N ALA A 8 -45.29 25.25 -15.34
CA ALA A 8 -44.91 25.29 -13.93
C ALA A 8 -44.63 23.90 -13.35
N ARG A 9 -45.41 22.87 -13.73
CA ARG A 9 -45.16 21.47 -13.33
C ARG A 9 -43.88 20.91 -13.95
N GLN A 10 -43.64 21.13 -15.25
CA GLN A 10 -42.42 20.71 -15.92
C GLN A 10 -41.18 21.40 -15.35
N ALA A 11 -41.26 22.69 -15.02
CA ALA A 11 -40.19 23.41 -14.34
C ALA A 11 -39.91 22.82 -12.94
N PHE A 12 -40.96 22.47 -12.19
CA PHE A 12 -40.81 21.83 -10.87
C PHE A 12 -40.20 20.43 -10.97
N GLU A 13 -40.66 19.61 -11.92
CA GLU A 13 -40.15 18.26 -12.12
C GLU A 13 -38.69 18.24 -12.58
N THR A 14 -38.29 19.21 -13.40
CA THR A 14 -36.89 19.37 -13.84
C THR A 14 -35.98 19.79 -12.67
N LEU A 15 -36.49 20.57 -11.71
CA LEU A 15 -35.77 20.90 -10.48
C LEU A 15 -35.62 19.71 -9.52
N THR A 16 -36.54 18.74 -9.56
CA THR A 16 -36.52 17.54 -8.69
C THR A 16 -35.65 16.41 -9.24
N ARG A 17 -35.23 16.45 -10.52
CA ARG A 17 -34.33 15.44 -11.13
C ARG A 17 -32.86 15.71 -10.81
N GLY A 18 -32.52 15.77 -9.52
CA GLY A 18 -31.15 15.86 -9.03
C GLY A 18 -30.65 14.53 -8.47
N TYR A 19 -29.35 14.25 -8.61
CA TYR A 19 -28.71 13.17 -7.87
C TYR A 19 -28.57 13.58 -6.40
N ASP A 20 -29.02 12.73 -5.46
CA ASP A 20 -28.98 13.02 -4.01
C ASP A 20 -27.55 13.31 -3.51
N GLY A 21 -26.54 12.67 -4.11
CA GLY A 21 -25.12 12.93 -3.81
C GLY A 21 -24.59 14.29 -4.29
N ALA A 22 -25.30 14.95 -5.21
CA ALA A 22 -24.98 16.31 -5.68
C ALA A 22 -25.84 17.38 -4.98
N ALA A 23 -26.81 16.99 -4.16
CA ALA A 23 -27.68 17.91 -3.46
C ALA A 23 -26.88 18.70 -2.42
N ARG A 24 -26.96 20.04 -2.46
CA ARG A 24 -26.39 20.90 -1.42
C ARG A 24 -27.38 21.06 -0.28
N GLY A 25 -27.04 20.58 0.90
CA GLY A 25 -27.88 20.69 2.09
C GLY A 25 -27.16 20.15 3.32
N ARG A 26 -27.86 20.02 4.46
CA ARG A 26 -27.28 19.56 5.74
C ARG A 26 -26.49 18.24 5.63
N ARG A 27 -26.87 17.35 4.72
CA ARG A 27 -26.20 16.05 4.50
C ARG A 27 -24.85 16.17 3.80
N THR A 28 -24.68 17.20 2.98
CA THR A 28 -23.44 17.51 2.25
C THR A 28 -22.73 18.73 2.86
N GLU A 29 -23.18 19.19 4.02
CA GLU A 29 -22.59 20.27 4.77
C GLU A 29 -21.21 19.84 5.28
N GLY A 30 -20.19 20.67 5.02
CA GLY A 30 -18.80 20.37 5.37
C GLY A 30 -18.02 19.56 4.33
N TRP A 31 -18.66 19.10 3.25
CA TRP A 31 -17.94 18.44 2.16
C TRP A 31 -17.09 19.46 1.40
N ARG A 32 -15.77 19.22 1.33
CA ARG A 32 -14.89 19.89 0.37
C ARG A 32 -14.79 19.02 -0.87
N ALA A 33 -15.54 19.39 -1.91
CA ALA A 33 -15.57 18.71 -3.20
C ALA A 33 -15.09 19.64 -4.34
N PRO A 34 -13.80 20.03 -4.35
CA PRO A 34 -13.22 20.77 -5.46
C PRO A 34 -13.16 19.90 -6.73
N GLY A 35 -13.13 20.54 -7.91
CA GLY A 35 -13.03 19.83 -9.20
C GLY A 35 -11.62 19.37 -9.55
N SER A 36 -10.63 19.63 -8.69
CA SER A 36 -9.23 19.25 -8.85
C SER A 36 -8.99 17.79 -8.45
N SER A 37 -7.96 17.16 -9.03
CA SER A 37 -7.51 15.84 -8.57
C SER A 37 -6.82 15.93 -7.20
N ALA A 38 -6.82 14.82 -6.45
CA ALA A 38 -6.09 14.72 -5.19
C ALA A 38 -4.58 15.04 -5.35
N ASP A 39 -4.00 14.63 -6.47
CA ASP A 39 -2.59 14.90 -6.77
C ASP A 39 -2.33 16.40 -7.00
N THR A 40 -3.26 17.10 -7.66
CA THR A 40 -3.19 18.56 -7.83
C THR A 40 -3.23 19.28 -6.48
N GLU A 41 -4.06 18.80 -5.55
CA GLU A 41 -4.19 19.41 -4.21
C GLU A 41 -2.96 19.19 -3.34
N ILE A 42 -2.36 18.00 -3.40
CA ILE A 42 -1.19 17.64 -2.60
C ILE A 42 0.10 18.11 -3.28
N GLY A 43 0.10 18.42 -4.58
CA GLY A 43 1.29 18.69 -5.38
C GLY A 43 2.27 19.70 -4.78
N VAL A 44 1.77 20.83 -4.25
CA VAL A 44 2.63 21.90 -3.69
C VAL A 44 3.22 21.50 -2.33
N ALA A 45 2.43 20.87 -1.45
CA ALA A 45 2.84 20.56 -0.07
C ALA A 45 3.34 19.13 0.11
N GLY A 46 3.22 18.26 -0.90
CA GLY A 46 3.41 16.82 -0.79
C GLY A 46 4.84 16.43 -0.44
N ALA A 47 5.84 17.13 -1.00
CA ALA A 47 7.23 16.91 -0.64
C ALA A 47 7.48 17.22 0.85
N LEU A 48 7.06 18.41 1.30
CA LEU A 48 7.19 18.83 2.70
C LEU A 48 6.44 17.89 3.66
N LEU A 49 5.23 17.45 3.28
CA LEU A 49 4.46 16.50 4.08
C LEU A 49 5.21 15.17 4.23
N ARG A 50 5.74 14.62 3.13
CA ARG A 50 6.53 13.38 3.17
C ARG A 50 7.77 13.51 4.05
N ASP A 51 8.49 14.62 3.95
CA ASP A 51 9.70 14.83 4.74
C ASP A 51 9.38 14.97 6.23
N ARG A 52 8.29 15.67 6.59
CA ARG A 52 7.79 15.73 7.97
C ARG A 52 7.32 14.37 8.49
N MET A 53 6.67 13.57 7.65
CA MET A 53 6.26 12.20 8.03
C MET A 53 7.49 11.31 8.29
N ARG A 54 8.53 11.41 7.46
CA ARG A 54 9.80 10.69 7.66
C ARG A 54 10.51 11.13 8.93
N ASP A 55 10.53 12.43 9.19
CA ASP A 55 11.11 12.98 10.42
C ASP A 55 10.34 12.50 11.67
N LEU A 56 9.00 12.55 11.62
CA LEU A 56 8.15 12.03 12.69
C LEU A 56 8.42 10.55 12.99
N VAL A 57 8.57 9.71 11.96
CA VAL A 57 8.88 8.28 12.13
C VAL A 57 10.26 8.06 12.75
N ARG A 58 11.26 8.89 12.43
CA ARG A 58 12.61 8.79 13.03
C ARG A 58 12.62 9.19 14.50
N ASN A 59 11.85 10.20 14.86
CA ASN A 59 11.94 10.84 16.18
C ASN A 59 10.88 10.36 17.18
N ASN A 60 9.82 9.65 16.73
CA ASN A 60 8.74 9.17 17.61
C ASN A 60 8.57 7.63 17.53
N PRO A 61 8.88 6.90 18.63
CA PRO A 61 8.73 5.44 18.67
C PRO A 61 7.32 4.94 18.37
N HIS A 62 6.28 5.69 18.74
CA HIS A 62 4.90 5.30 18.46
C HIS A 62 4.54 5.42 16.98
N ALA A 63 5.04 6.48 16.31
CA ALA A 63 4.86 6.64 14.87
C ALA A 63 5.61 5.53 14.11
N ALA A 64 6.85 5.21 14.52
CA ALA A 64 7.60 4.10 13.97
C ALA A 64 6.87 2.77 14.14
N LYS A 65 6.34 2.49 15.33
CA LYS A 65 5.57 1.28 15.61
C LYS A 65 4.29 1.20 14.78
N ALA A 66 3.56 2.30 14.62
CA ALA A 66 2.34 2.33 13.80
C ALA A 66 2.63 1.96 12.34
N VAL A 67 3.70 2.53 11.76
CA VAL A 67 4.12 2.18 10.39
C VAL A 67 4.54 0.71 10.29
N ALA A 68 5.33 0.21 11.25
CA ALA A 68 5.76 -1.18 11.26
C ALA A 68 4.58 -2.17 11.34
N VAL A 69 3.61 -1.91 12.22
CA VAL A 69 2.40 -2.74 12.35
C VAL A 69 1.56 -2.71 11.08
N LEU A 70 1.41 -1.54 10.46
CA LEU A 70 0.68 -1.42 9.20
C LEU A 70 1.34 -2.24 8.08
N VAL A 71 2.66 -2.09 7.91
CA VAL A 71 3.44 -2.84 6.90
C VAL A 71 3.34 -4.34 7.16
N ASN A 72 3.49 -4.77 8.41
CA ASN A 72 3.41 -6.18 8.77
C ASN A 72 2.03 -6.80 8.46
N ASN A 73 0.94 -6.04 8.60
CA ASN A 73 -0.40 -6.55 8.31
C ASN A 73 -0.78 -6.49 6.82
N ILE A 74 -0.29 -5.50 6.07
CA ILE A 74 -0.62 -5.33 4.64
C ILE A 74 0.28 -6.19 3.75
N ILE A 75 1.59 -6.14 3.98
CA ILE A 75 2.59 -6.82 3.14
C ILE A 75 3.01 -8.15 3.80
N GLY A 76 3.12 -8.16 5.13
CA GLY A 76 3.74 -9.25 5.89
C GLY A 76 5.03 -8.79 6.56
N ALA A 77 5.51 -9.56 7.55
CA ALA A 77 6.72 -9.24 8.30
C ALA A 77 8.04 -9.32 7.48
N GLY A 78 7.95 -9.75 6.21
CA GLY A 78 9.09 -10.10 5.37
C GLY A 78 9.69 -11.46 5.73
N ILE A 79 10.83 -11.79 5.12
CA ILE A 79 11.59 -13.01 5.44
C ILE A 79 12.47 -12.68 6.64
N ARG A 80 11.91 -12.82 7.85
CA ARG A 80 12.65 -12.67 9.10
C ARG A 80 12.50 -13.94 9.95
N LEU A 81 13.60 -14.34 10.58
CA LEU A 81 13.63 -15.53 11.44
C LEU A 81 12.95 -15.30 12.79
N ASP A 82 12.57 -14.07 13.15
CA ASP A 82 11.90 -13.70 14.40
C ASP A 82 10.36 -13.68 14.31
N ALA A 83 9.78 -13.79 13.10
CA ALA A 83 8.34 -13.61 12.90
C ALA A 83 7.47 -14.63 13.67
N ALA A 84 8.06 -15.76 14.09
CA ALA A 84 7.38 -16.79 14.87
C ALA A 84 7.47 -16.58 16.40
N SER A 85 8.44 -15.81 16.89
CA SER A 85 8.66 -15.59 18.33
C SER A 85 9.64 -14.44 18.57
N GLU A 86 9.28 -13.54 19.48
CA GLU A 86 10.12 -12.38 19.86
C GLU A 86 11.34 -12.78 20.69
N THR A 87 11.34 -13.95 21.34
CA THR A 87 12.41 -14.39 22.25
C THR A 87 13.31 -15.45 21.64
N ALA A 88 12.81 -16.21 20.66
CA ALA A 88 13.59 -17.25 20.02
C ALA A 88 14.73 -16.66 19.19
N TRP A 89 15.89 -17.32 19.21
CA TRP A 89 17.01 -16.99 18.34
C TRP A 89 17.48 -18.22 17.56
N TYR A 90 18.06 -17.96 16.39
CA TYR A 90 18.39 -18.96 15.38
C TYR A 90 19.85 -18.82 14.98
N LEU A 91 20.55 -19.96 14.82
CA LEU A 91 21.90 -20.01 14.27
C LEU A 91 21.91 -20.90 13.02
N ALA A 92 22.72 -20.48 12.05
CA ALA A 92 23.08 -21.29 10.90
C ALA A 92 24.60 -21.49 10.89
N ALA A 93 25.05 -22.70 10.59
CA ALA A 93 26.45 -23.01 10.38
C ALA A 93 27.00 -22.19 9.20
N SER A 94 28.32 -21.97 9.18
CA SER A 94 28.96 -21.38 8.01
C SER A 94 28.73 -22.26 6.78
N PRO A 95 28.32 -21.71 5.63
CA PRO A 95 28.11 -22.49 4.40
C PRO A 95 29.36 -23.26 3.94
N ASN A 96 30.56 -22.79 4.32
CA ASN A 96 31.82 -23.48 4.03
C ASN A 96 32.01 -24.78 4.83
N GLN A 97 31.28 -24.95 5.93
CA GLN A 97 31.31 -26.17 6.76
C GLN A 97 30.12 -27.06 6.44
N ILE A 98 28.91 -26.48 6.44
CA ILE A 98 27.65 -27.20 6.17
C ILE A 98 26.76 -26.27 5.35
N ASP A 99 26.57 -26.59 4.08
CA ASP A 99 25.59 -25.90 3.25
C ASP A 99 24.17 -26.26 3.71
N THR A 100 23.45 -25.25 4.17
CA THR A 100 22.24 -25.42 4.96
C THR A 100 20.99 -24.93 4.23
N ILE A 101 21.14 -23.93 3.37
CA ILE A 101 20.05 -23.26 2.67
C ILE A 101 20.47 -23.08 1.22
N GLU A 102 19.69 -23.68 0.32
CA GLU A 102 19.85 -23.48 -1.11
C GLU A 102 18.79 -22.49 -1.61
N TYR A 103 19.17 -21.64 -2.56
CA TYR A 103 18.25 -20.78 -3.29
C TYR A 103 18.50 -20.90 -4.79
N ALA A 104 17.43 -20.74 -5.57
CA ALA A 104 17.45 -20.82 -7.02
C ALA A 104 16.59 -19.74 -7.65
N TYR A 105 17.01 -19.29 -8.82
CA TYR A 105 16.25 -18.41 -9.69
C TYR A 105 15.83 -19.18 -10.94
N LEU A 106 14.77 -18.71 -11.62
CA LEU A 106 14.47 -19.18 -12.96
C LEU A 106 15.63 -18.86 -13.90
N GLU A 107 16.02 -19.82 -14.74
CA GLU A 107 17.14 -19.70 -15.65
C GLU A 107 16.99 -18.49 -16.58
N GLY A 108 18.03 -17.66 -16.68
CA GLY A 108 18.02 -16.41 -17.44
C GLY A 108 17.28 -15.24 -16.77
N GLN A 109 16.74 -15.42 -15.56
CA GLN A 109 15.99 -14.40 -14.82
C GLN A 109 16.42 -14.34 -13.35
N GLN A 110 17.70 -14.03 -13.13
CA GLN A 110 18.21 -13.76 -11.78
C GLN A 110 17.74 -12.39 -11.28
N GLY A 111 16.97 -12.41 -10.18
CA GLY A 111 16.46 -11.22 -9.52
C GLY A 111 15.06 -10.80 -9.97
N ALA A 112 14.61 -9.65 -9.47
CA ALA A 112 13.31 -9.11 -9.79
C ALA A 112 13.30 -8.54 -11.21
N TYR A 113 12.37 -9.01 -12.02
CA TYR A 113 12.10 -8.46 -13.34
C TYR A 113 11.06 -7.36 -13.24
N ILE A 114 11.41 -6.18 -13.75
CA ILE A 114 10.58 -4.99 -13.72
C ILE A 114 10.19 -4.62 -15.15
N GLU A 115 8.88 -4.51 -15.39
CA GLU A 115 8.30 -3.99 -16.62
C GLU A 115 7.53 -2.73 -16.30
N THR A 116 7.67 -1.71 -17.13
CA THR A 116 7.09 -0.39 -16.89
C THR A 116 6.30 0.05 -18.11
N ARG A 117 5.05 0.42 -17.91
CA ARG A 117 4.13 0.89 -18.95
C ARG A 117 3.51 2.20 -18.51
N ASN A 118 3.61 3.24 -19.34
CA ASN A 118 2.87 4.47 -19.09
C ASN A 118 1.39 4.23 -19.44
N GLY A 119 0.50 4.51 -18.49
CA GLY A 119 -0.93 4.25 -18.60
C GLY A 119 -1.67 5.28 -19.44
N PHE A 120 -2.81 4.87 -20.03
CA PHE A 120 -3.77 5.78 -20.67
C PHE A 120 -4.98 6.08 -19.78
N ASP A 121 -5.37 5.14 -18.90
CA ASP A 121 -6.52 5.28 -17.99
C ASP A 121 -6.21 6.12 -16.74
N VAL A 122 -4.93 6.19 -16.36
CA VAL A 122 -4.43 6.98 -15.23
C VAL A 122 -3.18 7.71 -15.70
N ASP A 123 -3.04 8.99 -15.36
CA ASP A 123 -1.82 9.79 -15.56
C ASP A 123 -0.73 9.30 -14.61
N GLY A 124 -0.16 8.15 -14.93
CA GLY A 124 0.74 7.41 -14.06
C GLY A 124 1.50 6.32 -14.79
N VAL A 125 2.51 5.80 -14.09
CA VAL A 125 3.37 4.73 -14.57
C VAL A 125 2.93 3.43 -13.90
N GLU A 126 2.49 2.46 -14.70
CA GLU A 126 2.24 1.10 -14.23
C GLU A 126 3.56 0.34 -14.17
N ILE A 127 3.88 -0.18 -12.99
CA ILE A 127 5.09 -0.99 -12.78
C ILE A 127 4.65 -2.40 -12.42
N LYS A 128 5.00 -3.36 -13.28
CA LYS A 128 4.85 -4.79 -13.00
C LYS A 128 6.19 -5.33 -12.54
N CYS A 129 6.22 -5.88 -11.33
CA CYS A 129 7.36 -6.61 -10.80
C CYS A 129 7.02 -8.11 -10.74
N ARG A 130 7.90 -8.97 -11.25
CA ARG A 130 7.84 -10.43 -11.05
C ARG A 130 9.17 -10.93 -10.51
N LEU A 131 9.11 -11.90 -9.61
CA LEU A 131 10.28 -12.55 -9.05
C LEU A 131 10.00 -14.05 -8.99
N ASP A 132 10.72 -14.81 -9.80
CA ASP A 132 10.67 -16.26 -9.81
C ASP A 132 11.83 -16.78 -8.95
N PHE A 133 11.51 -17.14 -7.71
CA PHE A 133 12.48 -17.51 -6.67
C PHE A 133 12.03 -18.75 -5.91
N GLY A 134 12.96 -19.69 -5.72
CA GLY A 134 12.80 -20.85 -4.85
C GLY A 134 13.88 -20.87 -3.78
N ALA A 135 13.53 -21.26 -2.56
CA ALA A 135 14.50 -21.54 -1.51
C ALA A 135 14.08 -22.77 -0.72
N LYS A 136 15.07 -23.54 -0.25
CA LYS A 136 14.84 -24.74 0.54
C LYS A 136 15.94 -24.94 1.57
N ALA A 137 15.55 -25.35 2.78
CA ALA A 137 16.48 -25.93 3.74
C ALA A 137 16.89 -27.33 3.27
N ILE A 138 18.19 -27.52 3.03
CA ILE A 138 18.74 -28.76 2.46
C ILE A 138 19.37 -29.66 3.52
N ASP A 139 19.86 -29.08 4.62
CA ASP A 139 20.44 -29.82 5.73
C ASP A 139 19.95 -29.27 7.07
N TRP A 140 19.49 -30.13 7.97
CA TRP A 140 19.01 -29.71 9.29
C TRP A 140 20.14 -29.59 10.31
N ARG A 141 21.28 -30.26 10.08
CA ARG A 141 22.38 -30.39 11.05
C ARG A 141 23.09 -29.06 11.33
N GLY A 142 23.09 -28.16 10.34
CA GLY A 142 23.66 -26.82 10.49
C GLY A 142 22.67 -25.77 11.00
N LEU A 143 21.42 -26.12 11.27
CA LEU A 143 20.40 -25.18 11.75
C LEU A 143 20.06 -25.45 13.22
N TYR A 144 20.08 -24.40 14.03
CA TYR A 144 19.74 -24.49 15.44
C TYR A 144 18.74 -23.41 15.83
N LYS A 145 17.73 -23.80 16.62
CA LYS A 145 16.77 -22.90 17.26
C LYS A 145 16.94 -22.97 18.77
N ASN A 146 17.09 -21.82 19.41
CA ASN A 146 16.92 -21.66 20.84
C ASN A 146 15.57 -20.98 21.12
N PRO A 147 14.75 -21.48 22.06
CA PRO A 147 13.46 -20.88 22.38
C PRO A 147 13.54 -19.50 23.07
N GLY A 148 14.73 -19.05 23.46
CA GLY A 148 14.91 -17.86 24.28
C GLY A 148 14.68 -18.13 25.77
N ALA A 149 14.90 -17.10 26.58
CA ALA A 149 14.54 -17.07 28.01
C ALA A 149 13.11 -16.54 28.18
#